data_AF-A0A2V8I6B0-F1
#
_entry.id   AF-A0A2V8I6B0-F1
#
_cell.length_a   1.000
_cell.length_b   1.000
_cell.length_c   1.000
_cell.angle_alpha   90.00
_cell.angle_beta   90.00
_cell.angle_gamma   90.00
#
_symmetry.space_group_name_H-M   'P 1'
#
loop_
_entity.id
_entity.type
_entity.pdbx_description
1 polymer ?
#
loop_
_entity_poly.entity_id
_entity_poly.type
_entity_poly.pdbx_seq_one_letter_code
_entity_poly.pdbx_strand_id
1 'polypeptide(L)'
;MSVNRIRNSQIGNSFFSLCDAGATFFYCGNAPTWISQSVIAGGFIFGSNTGGADREHNPYWNPLSAQVNDDVTTIKGAHQLSFGGGALYGRMIEKARFADGGQLTFTGAVTGMGMADFLTGRLSTLFQGQPNKHQANQLNLNAYVTDTWKLKPRLTANLGLRWDPYLPQRIPDIVSGTPGAVYNFNHDRFIRGIYSTVFKNAPAGFYYPGDPGFPGRSGINDQYWHFTPRVGFAWDVKGDGKTSVRASYSYGYVFMTGIWREDTSGSNPWGGRTTVTLPGGGLDAPWRDNGGSPFPYVVDKNAPFTPRGLFLTQKPDMKTPNVYSWNLSIQRQIGSNWLASASYIGTRTLHVWGQYPVNPAVFLGFDPCMLDGVQYVTCSVPANTDARRLLSLERPRDGANIGHLA
;
A
#
# COMPACT_ATOMS: atom_id res chain seq x y z
N MET A 1 29.02 -2.21 10.15
CA MET A 1 27.68 -2.41 10.73
C MET A 1 27.12 -1.05 11.11
N SER A 2 25.84 -0.78 10.84
CA SER A 2 25.15 0.42 11.32
C SER A 2 23.73 0.09 11.76
N VAL A 3 23.24 0.82 12.76
CA VAL A 3 21.88 0.72 13.27
C VAL A 3 21.33 2.13 13.41
N ASN A 4 20.14 2.35 12.87
CA ASN A 4 19.41 3.60 13.01
C ASN A 4 18.00 3.30 13.53
N ARG A 5 17.58 4.06 14.55
CA ARG A 5 16.25 3.99 15.12
C ARG A 5 15.73 5.41 15.29
N ILE A 6 14.54 5.66 14.76
CA ILE A 6 13.85 6.95 14.90
C ILE A 6 12.53 6.67 15.60
N ARG A 7 12.07 7.62 16.43
CA ARG A 7 10.70 7.64 16.93
C ARG A 7 10.12 9.01 16.65
N ASN A 8 9.06 9.03 15.85
CA ASN A 8 8.27 10.21 15.59
C ASN A 8 6.89 10.01 16.22
N SER A 9 6.43 11.00 16.98
CA SER A 9 5.08 11.04 17.55
C SER A 9 4.49 12.39 17.20
N GLN A 10 3.29 12.42 16.65
CA GLN A 10 2.61 13.69 16.42
C GLN A 10 1.74 14.02 17.64
N ILE A 11 1.95 15.21 18.21
CA ILE A 11 1.09 15.78 19.24
C ILE A 11 0.50 17.05 18.62
N GLY A 12 -0.79 17.27 18.79
CA GLY A 12 -1.55 18.32 18.15
C GLY A 12 -2.74 18.71 19.01
N ASN A 13 -3.50 19.68 18.52
CA ASN A 13 -4.51 20.33 19.34
C ASN A 13 -5.77 19.46 19.45
N SER A 14 -6.26 19.32 20.68
CA SER A 14 -7.59 18.80 20.99
C SER A 14 -8.63 19.85 20.64
N PHE A 15 -9.70 19.43 19.96
CA PHE A 15 -10.88 20.22 19.64
C PHE A 15 -12.09 19.57 20.32
N PHE A 16 -12.98 18.99 19.53
CA PHE A 16 -14.18 18.26 19.94
C PHE A 16 -14.34 17.08 18.97
N SER A 17 -15.09 16.06 19.37
CA SER A 17 -15.47 14.91 18.56
C SER A 17 -16.85 15.07 17.93
N LEU A 18 -17.23 14.19 17.00
CA LEU A 18 -18.61 14.17 16.49
C LEU A 18 -19.65 13.92 17.59
N CYS A 19 -19.28 13.21 18.66
CA CYS A 19 -20.15 12.94 19.79
C CYS A 19 -20.36 14.21 20.64
N ASP A 20 -19.33 15.05 20.79
CA ASP A 20 -19.48 16.37 21.43
C ASP A 20 -20.37 17.31 20.59
N ALA A 21 -20.38 17.12 19.27
CA ALA A 21 -21.29 17.79 18.35
C ALA A 21 -22.72 17.21 18.34
N GLY A 22 -23.00 16.17 19.16
CA GLY A 22 -24.32 15.57 19.31
C GLY A 22 -24.61 14.34 18.45
N ALA A 23 -23.63 13.80 17.70
CA ALA A 23 -23.84 12.60 16.90
C ALA A 23 -24.12 11.38 17.79
N THR A 24 -25.21 10.68 17.49
CA THR A 24 -25.64 9.42 18.11
C THR A 24 -25.32 8.23 17.20
N PHE A 25 -25.39 6.99 17.71
CA PHE A 25 -25.02 5.76 16.98
C PHE A 25 -23.58 5.76 16.44
N PHE A 26 -22.74 6.72 16.81
CA PHE A 26 -21.37 6.87 16.38
C PHE A 26 -20.41 6.56 17.52
N TYR A 27 -19.24 5.99 17.23
CA TYR A 27 -18.23 5.73 18.24
C TYR A 27 -17.09 6.75 18.18
N CYS A 28 -16.97 7.58 19.22
CA CYS A 28 -15.88 8.54 19.37
C CYS A 28 -14.78 8.11 20.33
N GLY A 29 -14.85 6.94 20.97
CA GLY A 29 -13.89 6.58 22.03
C GLY A 29 -12.43 6.45 21.55
N ASN A 30 -12.20 6.26 20.25
CA ASN A 30 -10.87 6.36 19.66
C ASN A 30 -10.46 7.82 19.35
N ALA A 31 -11.42 8.70 19.11
CA ALA A 31 -11.22 10.09 18.72
C ALA A 31 -12.02 11.03 19.64
N PRO A 32 -11.80 11.00 20.97
CA PRO A 32 -12.68 11.69 21.91
C PRO A 32 -12.58 13.21 21.82
N THR A 33 -11.49 13.72 21.23
CA THR A 33 -11.17 15.15 21.21
C THR A 33 -10.91 15.69 19.81
N TRP A 34 -11.28 14.99 18.74
CA TRP A 34 -11.04 15.47 17.38
C TRP A 34 -12.03 14.92 16.35
N ILE A 35 -12.00 15.51 15.16
CA ILE A 35 -12.71 15.05 13.98
C ILE A 35 -11.69 14.76 12.86
N SER A 36 -11.86 13.62 12.18
CA SER A 36 -11.04 13.28 11.01
C SER A 36 -11.34 14.21 9.84
N GLN A 37 -10.41 14.32 8.89
CA GLN A 37 -10.58 15.19 7.73
C GLN A 37 -11.94 14.98 7.06
N SER A 38 -12.70 16.07 6.98
CA SER A 38 -14.06 16.10 6.47
C SER A 38 -14.20 17.17 5.39
N VAL A 39 -14.86 16.82 4.29
CA VAL A 39 -14.87 17.59 3.05
C VAL A 39 -16.29 18.02 2.70
N ILE A 40 -16.49 19.33 2.50
CA ILE A 40 -17.71 19.90 1.95
C ILE A 40 -17.43 20.37 0.52
N ALA A 41 -17.99 19.69 -0.48
CA ALA A 41 -17.83 20.05 -1.88
C ALA A 41 -18.38 21.46 -2.16
N GLY A 42 -17.59 22.29 -2.83
CA GLY A 42 -17.91 23.70 -3.06
C GLY A 42 -17.86 24.58 -1.80
N GLY A 43 -17.34 24.04 -0.68
CA GLY A 43 -17.21 24.72 0.61
C GLY A 43 -15.79 24.66 1.15
N PHE A 44 -15.63 24.16 2.36
CA PHE A 44 -14.36 24.06 3.08
C PHE A 44 -14.03 22.62 3.48
N ILE A 45 -12.80 22.42 3.96
CA ILE A 45 -12.32 21.17 4.56
C ILE A 45 -11.97 21.48 6.00
N PHE A 46 -12.35 20.61 6.93
CA PHE A 46 -12.00 20.73 8.34
C PHE A 46 -11.56 19.39 8.93
N GLY A 47 -11.01 19.38 10.14
CA GLY A 47 -10.45 18.19 10.77
C GLY A 47 -9.03 17.86 10.33
N SER A 48 -8.49 16.74 10.83
CA SER A 48 -7.11 16.28 10.55
C SER A 48 -7.08 14.94 9.82
N ASN A 49 -6.19 14.80 8.84
CA ASN A 49 -6.02 13.56 8.08
C ASN A 49 -5.07 12.56 8.74
N THR A 50 -4.24 12.99 9.70
CA THR A 50 -3.30 12.09 10.41
C THR A 50 -3.92 11.43 11.65
N GLY A 51 -5.19 11.75 11.94
CA GLY A 51 -5.84 11.45 13.20
C GLY A 51 -5.29 12.34 14.32
N GLY A 52 -6.15 12.71 15.26
CA GLY A 52 -5.77 13.69 16.26
C GLY A 52 -4.74 13.16 17.25
N ALA A 53 -4.24 14.13 17.99
CA ALA A 53 -2.91 14.09 18.53
C ALA A 53 -2.92 14.62 19.96
N ASP A 54 -3.93 14.23 20.73
CA ASP A 54 -3.88 14.44 22.18
C ASP A 54 -2.81 13.54 22.81
N ARG A 55 -2.45 13.84 24.05
CA ARG A 55 -1.34 13.17 24.75
C ARG A 55 -1.56 11.68 24.95
N GLU A 56 -2.81 11.23 25.03
CA GLU A 56 -3.18 9.83 25.29
C GLU A 56 -3.43 9.06 23.99
N HIS A 57 -3.74 9.78 22.90
CA HIS A 57 -4.20 9.20 21.65
C HIS A 57 -3.30 9.53 20.45
N ASN A 58 -2.04 9.92 20.64
CA ASN A 58 -1.15 10.26 19.53
C ASN A 58 -0.82 9.12 18.55
N PRO A 59 -0.75 9.41 17.23
CA PRO A 59 -0.15 8.51 16.26
C PRO A 59 1.39 8.55 16.38
N TYR A 60 2.02 7.44 16.03
CA TYR A 60 3.48 7.32 16.08
C TYR A 60 4.04 6.42 14.98
N TRP A 61 5.30 6.69 14.63
CA TRP A 61 6.11 5.92 13.70
C TRP A 61 7.48 5.65 14.33
N ASN A 62 7.87 4.38 14.37
CA ASN A 62 9.11 3.91 14.98
C ASN A 62 9.87 3.00 14.00
N PRO A 63 10.50 3.57 12.96
CA PRO A 63 11.33 2.81 12.05
C PRO A 63 12.66 2.43 12.72
N LEU A 64 13.11 1.22 12.43
CA LEU A 64 14.39 0.64 12.77
C LEU A 64 15.01 0.12 11.47
N SER A 65 16.28 0.44 11.26
CA SER A 65 17.09 -0.21 10.24
C SER A 65 18.40 -0.68 10.87
N ALA A 66 18.81 -1.89 10.54
CA ALA A 66 20.10 -2.45 10.94
C ALA A 66 20.74 -3.07 9.70
N GLN A 67 21.99 -2.73 9.41
CA GLN A 67 22.70 -3.26 8.25
C GLN A 67 24.14 -3.65 8.58
N VAL A 68 24.60 -4.67 7.87
CA VAL A 68 25.99 -5.09 7.80
C VAL A 68 26.33 -5.32 6.34
N ASN A 69 27.44 -4.75 5.90
CA ASN A 69 28.01 -4.96 4.57
C ASN A 69 29.51 -5.16 4.75
N ASP A 70 30.09 -5.96 3.87
CA ASP A 70 31.52 -6.15 3.72
C ASP A 70 31.88 -6.14 2.24
N ASP A 71 33.01 -5.52 1.92
CA ASP A 71 33.44 -5.20 0.57
C ASP A 71 34.94 -5.41 0.44
N VAL A 72 35.33 -6.24 -0.52
CA VAL A 72 36.73 -6.53 -0.83
C VAL A 72 37.03 -6.05 -2.24
N THR A 73 38.14 -5.32 -2.38
CA THR A 73 38.65 -4.92 -3.69
C THR A 73 40.07 -5.43 -3.88
N THR A 74 40.32 -6.04 -5.03
CA THR A 74 41.63 -6.51 -5.44
C THR A 74 41.97 -6.00 -6.83
N ILE A 75 43.23 -5.65 -7.04
CA ILE A 75 43.74 -5.22 -8.34
C ILE A 75 44.81 -6.23 -8.75
N LYS A 76 44.59 -6.89 -9.88
CA LYS A 76 45.52 -7.87 -10.43
C LYS A 76 45.62 -7.70 -11.94
N GLY A 77 46.78 -7.26 -12.40
CA GLY A 77 47.03 -7.02 -13.83
C GLY A 77 46.06 -5.99 -14.41
N ALA A 78 45.31 -6.38 -15.43
CA ALA A 78 44.34 -5.52 -16.11
C ALA A 78 42.97 -5.43 -15.40
N HIS A 79 42.78 -6.16 -14.31
CA HIS A 79 41.49 -6.29 -13.62
C HIS A 79 41.52 -5.57 -12.26
N GLN A 80 40.48 -4.80 -12.00
CA GLN A 80 40.13 -4.31 -10.67
C GLN A 80 38.79 -4.96 -10.31
N LEU A 81 38.86 -5.99 -9.47
CA LEU A 81 37.71 -6.76 -9.00
C LEU A 81 37.25 -6.20 -7.65
N SER A 82 35.97 -5.87 -7.54
CA SER A 82 35.30 -5.54 -6.31
C SER A 82 34.15 -6.51 -6.10
N PHE A 83 34.11 -7.18 -4.95
CA PHE A 83 33.02 -8.07 -4.58
C PHE A 83 32.69 -7.88 -3.11
N GLY A 84 31.44 -8.12 -2.77
CA GLY A 84 30.95 -7.86 -1.44
C GLY A 84 29.54 -8.36 -1.26
N GLY A 85 29.04 -8.20 -0.06
CA GLY A 85 27.68 -8.59 0.26
C GLY A 85 27.27 -8.08 1.62
N GLY A 86 25.99 -8.26 1.92
CA GLY A 86 25.47 -7.84 3.19
C GLY A 86 24.00 -8.11 3.38
N ALA A 87 23.52 -7.65 4.52
CA ALA A 87 22.16 -7.80 4.96
C ALA A 87 21.68 -6.47 5.54
N LEU A 88 20.44 -6.10 5.21
CA LEU A 88 19.71 -4.99 5.81
C LEU A 88 18.41 -5.55 6.36
N TYR A 89 18.17 -5.32 7.64
CA TYR A 89 16.90 -5.58 8.29
C TYR A 89 16.19 -4.24 8.55
N GLY A 90 15.04 -4.06 7.93
CA GLY A 90 14.12 -2.96 8.16
C GLY A 90 12.94 -3.41 9.00
N ARG A 91 12.54 -2.60 9.98
CA ARG A 91 11.28 -2.73 10.70
C ARG A 91 10.63 -1.36 10.81
N MET A 92 9.37 -1.25 10.43
CA MET A 92 8.52 -0.09 10.67
C MET A 92 7.41 -0.53 11.62
N ILE A 93 7.27 0.14 12.77
CA ILE A 93 6.09 0.01 13.63
C ILE A 93 5.38 1.35 13.59
N GLU A 94 4.10 1.33 13.28
CA GLU A 94 3.26 2.51 13.29
C GLU A 94 1.92 2.26 13.94
N LYS A 95 1.38 3.34 14.51
CA LYS A 95 -0.02 3.45 14.89
C LYS A 95 -0.54 4.74 14.28
N ALA A 96 -1.37 4.62 13.25
CA ALA A 96 -2.01 5.74 12.59
C ALA A 96 -3.51 5.80 12.97
N ARG A 97 -4.10 6.98 12.89
CA ARG A 97 -5.50 7.24 13.28
C ARG A 97 -6.30 7.89 12.15
N PHE A 98 -5.98 7.46 10.93
CA PHE A 98 -6.49 8.02 9.68
C PHE A 98 -8.03 8.16 9.62
N ALA A 99 -8.76 7.13 10.04
CA ALA A 99 -10.21 7.05 9.88
C ALA A 99 -10.98 6.82 11.20
N ASP A 100 -10.32 6.85 12.36
CA ASP A 100 -10.98 6.45 13.62
C ASP A 100 -12.04 7.45 14.10
N GLY A 101 -11.82 8.73 13.85
CA GLY A 101 -12.76 9.83 14.10
C GLY A 101 -13.85 10.03 13.05
N GLY A 102 -13.88 9.20 11.99
CA GLY A 102 -14.86 9.28 10.91
C GLY A 102 -14.61 10.45 9.95
N GLN A 103 -14.26 10.14 8.71
CA GLN A 103 -14.13 11.12 7.63
C GLN A 103 -15.50 11.34 6.98
N LEU A 104 -15.98 12.57 6.96
CA LEU A 104 -17.30 12.93 6.44
C LEU A 104 -17.15 13.59 5.07
N THR A 105 -17.98 13.22 4.11
CA THR A 105 -18.04 13.91 2.82
C THR A 105 -19.47 14.39 2.51
N PHE A 106 -19.59 15.65 2.12
CA PHE A 106 -20.83 16.27 1.63
C PHE A 106 -20.62 16.72 0.20
N THR A 107 -21.36 16.13 -0.74
CA THR A 107 -21.12 16.35 -2.18
C THR A 107 -22.22 17.15 -2.88
N GLY A 108 -23.38 17.34 -2.24
CA GLY A 108 -24.59 17.80 -2.91
C GLY A 108 -25.41 16.65 -3.48
N ALA A 109 -25.13 15.40 -3.09
CA ALA A 109 -25.84 14.22 -3.56
C ALA A 109 -27.36 14.26 -3.27
N VAL A 110 -27.78 15.04 -2.26
CA VAL A 110 -29.20 15.11 -1.88
C VAL A 110 -29.83 16.47 -2.20
N THR A 111 -29.15 17.58 -1.93
CA THR A 111 -29.68 18.95 -2.19
C THR A 111 -29.19 19.58 -3.50
N GLY A 112 -28.24 18.96 -4.19
CA GLY A 112 -27.55 19.53 -5.35
C GLY A 112 -26.34 20.41 -5.00
N MET A 113 -26.11 20.73 -3.72
CA MET A 113 -24.96 21.54 -3.27
C MET A 113 -24.34 20.98 -1.98
N GLY A 114 -23.01 20.78 -1.96
CA GLY A 114 -22.32 20.23 -0.79
C GLY A 114 -22.53 21.05 0.48
N MET A 115 -22.55 22.39 0.38
CA MET A 115 -22.81 23.26 1.52
C MET A 115 -24.22 23.11 2.09
N ALA A 116 -25.24 22.97 1.22
CA ALA A 116 -26.61 22.76 1.67
C ALA A 116 -26.79 21.38 2.30
N ASP A 117 -26.13 20.35 1.76
CA ASP A 117 -26.06 19.02 2.39
C ASP A 117 -25.45 19.10 3.79
N PHE A 118 -24.33 19.84 3.95
CA PHE A 118 -23.69 20.03 5.27
C PHE A 118 -24.61 20.74 6.27
N LEU A 119 -25.19 21.88 5.88
CA LEU A 119 -26.07 22.67 6.76
C LEU A 119 -27.37 21.93 7.15
N THR A 120 -27.79 20.94 6.35
CA THR A 120 -28.98 20.13 6.61
C THR A 120 -28.67 18.72 7.12
N GLY A 121 -27.39 18.41 7.41
CA GLY A 121 -26.97 17.11 7.93
C GLY A 121 -27.08 15.93 6.94
N ARG A 122 -27.22 16.21 5.64
CA ARG A 122 -27.38 15.21 4.57
C ARG A 122 -26.02 14.66 4.12
N LEU A 123 -25.46 13.76 4.91
CA LEU A 123 -24.16 13.16 4.68
C LEU A 123 -24.12 12.33 3.38
N SER A 124 -23.11 12.53 2.53
CA SER A 124 -22.93 11.70 1.32
C SER A 124 -22.17 10.42 1.62
N THR A 125 -21.07 10.50 2.36
CA THR A 125 -20.35 9.33 2.86
C THR A 125 -19.77 9.54 4.25
N LEU A 126 -19.77 8.47 5.05
CA LEU A 126 -18.93 8.33 6.24
C LEU A 126 -17.87 7.27 5.94
N PHE A 127 -16.60 7.57 6.18
CA PHE A 127 -15.54 6.58 6.19
C PHE A 127 -14.93 6.47 7.58
N GLN A 128 -15.13 5.33 8.24
CA GLN A 128 -14.65 5.11 9.60
C GLN A 128 -13.94 3.75 9.77
N GLY A 129 -12.99 3.69 10.68
CA GLY A 129 -12.30 2.48 11.11
C GLY A 129 -11.88 2.52 12.59
N GLN A 130 -11.09 1.54 13.01
CA GLN A 130 -10.29 1.62 14.24
C GLN A 130 -8.89 2.22 13.94
N PRO A 131 -8.12 2.61 14.97
CA PRO A 131 -6.72 2.95 14.81
C PRO A 131 -5.96 1.87 14.05
N ASN A 132 -5.30 2.27 12.97
CA ASN A 132 -4.49 1.37 12.15
C ASN A 132 -3.19 1.07 12.90
N LYS A 133 -2.97 -0.19 13.25
CA LYS A 133 -1.70 -0.67 13.81
C LYS A 133 -1.01 -1.46 12.71
N HIS A 134 0.16 -1.00 12.29
CA HIS A 134 0.89 -1.65 11.22
C HIS A 134 2.35 -1.88 11.61
N GLN A 135 2.83 -3.10 11.37
CA GLN A 135 4.23 -3.44 11.54
C GLN A 135 4.75 -4.14 10.29
N ALA A 136 5.66 -3.52 9.55
CA ALA A 136 6.34 -4.14 8.41
C ALA A 136 7.78 -4.48 8.77
N ASN A 137 8.12 -5.77 8.65
CA ASN A 137 9.48 -6.28 8.78
C ASN A 137 9.98 -6.76 7.42
N GLN A 138 11.18 -6.36 7.01
CA GLN A 138 11.81 -6.83 5.78
C GLN A 138 13.29 -7.13 5.99
N LEU A 139 13.73 -8.25 5.43
CA LEU A 139 15.14 -8.59 5.32
C LEU A 139 15.54 -8.45 3.85
N ASN A 140 16.54 -7.63 3.57
CA ASN A 140 17.16 -7.51 2.26
C ASN A 140 18.54 -8.13 2.36
N LEU A 141 18.81 -9.11 1.48
CA LEU A 141 20.12 -9.69 1.32
C LEU A 141 20.72 -9.17 0.03
N ASN A 142 22.05 -9.08 -0.02
CA ASN A 142 22.74 -8.74 -1.24
C ASN A 142 24.10 -9.40 -1.34
N ALA A 143 24.50 -9.71 -2.57
CA ALA A 143 25.86 -10.05 -2.94
C ALA A 143 26.16 -9.48 -4.33
N TYR A 144 27.40 -9.07 -4.58
CA TYR A 144 27.78 -8.56 -5.89
C TYR A 144 29.23 -8.88 -6.23
N VAL A 145 29.50 -8.85 -7.53
CA VAL A 145 30.85 -8.84 -8.11
C VAL A 145 30.86 -7.83 -9.24
N THR A 146 31.91 -7.03 -9.31
CA THR A 146 32.18 -6.08 -10.38
C THR A 146 33.64 -6.16 -10.80
N ASP A 147 33.89 -6.17 -12.09
CA ASP A 147 35.21 -6.12 -12.69
C ASP A 147 35.35 -4.85 -13.53
N THR A 148 36.32 -4.01 -13.19
CA THR A 148 36.81 -2.96 -14.09
C THR A 148 38.03 -3.49 -14.82
N TRP A 149 37.82 -3.86 -16.08
CA TRP A 149 38.80 -4.55 -16.90
C TRP A 149 39.34 -3.65 -18.01
N LYS A 150 40.65 -3.39 -18.00
CA LYS A 150 41.36 -2.79 -19.14
C LYS A 150 41.55 -3.83 -20.26
N LEU A 151 40.51 -4.06 -21.06
CA LEU A 151 40.53 -4.93 -22.26
C LEU A 151 41.71 -4.62 -23.19
N LYS A 152 41.95 -3.33 -23.43
CA LYS A 152 43.09 -2.79 -24.18
C LYS A 152 43.55 -1.49 -23.51
N PRO A 153 44.74 -0.94 -23.79
CA PRO A 153 45.20 0.32 -23.20
C PRO A 153 44.22 1.50 -23.39
N ARG A 154 43.34 1.40 -24.39
CA ARG A 154 42.38 2.43 -24.78
C ARG A 154 40.92 2.03 -24.56
N LEU A 155 40.65 0.80 -24.13
CA LEU A 155 39.30 0.28 -23.96
C LEU A 155 39.18 -0.38 -22.59
N THR A 156 38.28 0.17 -21.77
CA THR A 156 37.95 -0.35 -20.44
C THR A 156 36.50 -0.84 -20.46
N ALA A 157 36.26 -2.04 -19.94
CA ALA A 157 34.93 -2.52 -19.63
C ALA A 157 34.69 -2.48 -18.12
N ASN A 158 33.45 -2.25 -17.73
CA ASN A 158 32.95 -2.43 -16.38
C ASN A 158 31.84 -3.47 -16.43
N LEU A 159 32.07 -4.64 -15.83
CA LEU A 159 31.16 -5.77 -15.83
C LEU A 159 30.71 -6.02 -14.40
N GLY A 160 29.42 -5.91 -14.12
CA GLY A 160 28.86 -6.08 -12.79
C GLY A 160 27.69 -7.05 -12.79
N LEU A 161 27.62 -7.88 -11.76
CA LEU A 161 26.46 -8.69 -11.45
C LEU A 161 26.17 -8.59 -9.95
N ARG A 162 24.92 -8.32 -9.62
CA ARG A 162 24.47 -8.29 -8.24
C ARG A 162 23.24 -9.17 -8.06
N TRP A 163 23.23 -9.92 -6.97
CA TRP A 163 22.14 -10.77 -6.51
C TRP A 163 21.47 -10.07 -5.33
N ASP A 164 20.18 -9.76 -5.48
CA ASP A 164 19.36 -9.11 -4.45
C ASP A 164 17.99 -9.80 -4.37
N PRO A 165 17.88 -10.97 -3.70
CA PRO A 165 16.61 -11.71 -3.65
C PRO A 165 15.50 -10.85 -3.04
N TYR A 166 14.31 -10.92 -3.62
CA TYR A 166 13.14 -10.28 -3.03
C TYR A 166 12.51 -11.20 -1.99
N LEU A 167 12.78 -10.88 -0.73
CA LEU A 167 12.11 -11.44 0.43
C LEU A 167 11.00 -10.45 0.84
N PRO A 168 9.72 -10.81 0.67
CA PRO A 168 8.61 -9.89 0.91
C PRO A 168 8.52 -9.45 2.37
N GLN A 169 7.92 -8.28 2.57
CA GLN A 169 7.61 -7.77 3.90
C GLN A 169 6.69 -8.73 4.66
N ARG A 170 7.05 -9.04 5.89
CA ARG A 170 6.22 -9.75 6.84
C ARG A 170 5.50 -8.74 7.71
N ILE A 171 4.19 -8.91 7.87
CA ILE A 171 3.36 -8.02 8.67
C ILE A 171 2.88 -8.75 9.93
N PRO A 172 3.73 -8.99 10.94
CA PRO A 172 3.27 -9.62 12.17
C PRO A 172 2.24 -8.76 12.89
N ASP A 173 1.39 -9.37 13.71
CA ASP A 173 0.51 -8.62 14.59
C ASP A 173 1.36 -7.88 15.65
N ILE A 174 0.98 -6.64 15.93
CA ILE A 174 1.58 -5.82 17.00
C ILE A 174 1.00 -6.25 18.36
N VAL A 175 -0.21 -6.82 18.37
CA VAL A 175 -0.84 -7.41 19.55
C VAL A 175 -0.51 -8.91 19.57
N SER A 176 -0.22 -9.46 20.75
CA SER A 176 0.11 -10.89 20.85
C SER A 176 -1.15 -11.75 20.64
N GLY A 177 -1.09 -12.74 19.75
CA GLY A 177 -2.07 -13.84 19.71
C GLY A 177 -2.93 -13.97 18.45
N THR A 178 -2.82 -13.07 17.46
CA THR A 178 -3.46 -13.26 16.14
C THR A 178 -2.45 -13.33 15.00
N PRO A 179 -2.84 -13.90 13.84
CA PRO A 179 -1.97 -13.87 12.66
C PRO A 179 -1.74 -12.44 12.17
N GLY A 180 -0.60 -12.28 11.51
CA GLY A 180 -0.18 -11.00 10.97
C GLY A 180 -1.20 -10.31 10.09
N ALA A 181 -1.13 -8.98 9.99
CA ALA A 181 -2.07 -8.13 9.25
C ALA A 181 -1.92 -8.25 7.72
N VAL A 182 -2.14 -9.47 7.23
CA VAL A 182 -2.02 -9.88 5.83
C VAL A 182 -3.02 -10.99 5.51
N TYR A 183 -3.61 -10.91 4.32
CA TYR A 183 -4.43 -11.96 3.72
C TYR A 183 -4.25 -11.95 2.20
N ASN A 184 -4.77 -12.99 1.56
CA ASN A 184 -5.03 -13.02 0.14
C ASN A 184 -6.51 -13.37 -0.09
N PHE A 185 -7.03 -12.97 -1.25
CA PHE A 185 -8.35 -13.37 -1.72
C PHE A 185 -8.17 -14.30 -2.91
N ASN A 186 -8.90 -15.41 -2.90
CA ASN A 186 -8.96 -16.33 -4.03
C ASN A 186 -10.42 -16.53 -4.43
N HIS A 187 -10.72 -16.22 -5.68
CA HIS A 187 -12.08 -16.25 -6.21
C HIS A 187 -12.65 -17.68 -6.27
N ASP A 188 -11.85 -18.70 -6.60
CA ASP A 188 -12.31 -20.08 -6.59
C ASP A 188 -12.72 -20.55 -5.18
N ARG A 189 -11.97 -20.13 -4.16
CA ARG A 189 -12.34 -20.34 -2.74
C ARG A 189 -13.64 -19.62 -2.39
N PHE A 190 -13.86 -18.41 -2.92
CA PHE A 190 -15.08 -17.64 -2.72
C PHE A 190 -16.32 -18.36 -3.28
N ILE A 191 -16.28 -18.74 -4.55
CA ILE A 191 -17.39 -19.44 -5.21
C ILE A 191 -17.68 -20.79 -4.54
N ARG A 192 -16.64 -21.52 -4.12
CA ARG A 192 -16.78 -22.80 -3.39
C ARG A 192 -17.19 -22.64 -1.92
N GLY A 193 -17.33 -21.42 -1.40
CA GLY A 193 -17.70 -21.18 -0.01
C GLY A 193 -16.66 -21.68 1.00
N ILE A 194 -15.37 -21.55 0.67
CA ILE A 194 -14.27 -21.94 1.55
C ILE A 194 -13.93 -20.79 2.47
N TYR A 195 -14.12 -21.00 3.77
CA TYR A 195 -13.84 -20.05 4.83
C TYR A 195 -12.43 -20.21 5.41
N SER A 196 -11.92 -19.15 6.04
CA SER A 196 -10.70 -19.23 6.82
C SER A 196 -10.92 -20.05 8.10
N THR A 197 -9.91 -20.83 8.47
CA THR A 197 -9.83 -21.53 9.77
C THR A 197 -9.21 -20.66 10.86
N VAL A 198 -8.50 -19.60 10.46
CA VAL A 198 -7.85 -18.61 11.33
C VAL A 198 -8.87 -17.57 11.82
N PHE A 199 -9.56 -16.91 10.89
CA PHE A 199 -10.60 -15.93 11.18
C PHE A 199 -11.95 -16.52 10.79
N LYS A 200 -12.69 -17.02 11.79
CA LYS A 200 -13.92 -17.81 11.58
C LYS A 200 -15.06 -17.03 10.93
N ASN A 201 -15.06 -15.72 11.12
CA ASN A 201 -16.07 -14.81 10.59
C ASN A 201 -15.63 -14.13 9.29
N ALA A 202 -14.45 -14.47 8.75
CA ALA A 202 -14.01 -13.93 7.47
C ALA A 202 -14.95 -14.38 6.35
N PRO A 203 -15.31 -13.50 5.40
CA PRO A 203 -16.05 -13.92 4.21
C PRO A 203 -15.31 -15.04 3.46
N ALA A 204 -16.06 -15.87 2.75
CA ALA A 204 -15.47 -16.90 1.89
C ALA A 204 -14.41 -16.30 0.94
N GLY A 205 -13.42 -17.10 0.56
CA GLY A 205 -12.37 -16.67 -0.38
C GLY A 205 -11.16 -16.01 0.26
N PHE A 206 -11.30 -15.40 1.44
CA PHE A 206 -10.17 -14.90 2.21
C PHE A 206 -9.46 -16.02 2.96
N TYR A 207 -8.14 -15.95 2.98
CA TYR A 207 -7.28 -16.88 3.69
C TYR A 207 -6.04 -16.16 4.22
N TYR A 208 -5.54 -16.63 5.34
CA TYR A 208 -4.59 -15.94 6.21
C TYR A 208 -3.38 -16.83 6.53
N PRO A 209 -2.27 -16.29 7.06
CA PRO A 209 -1.16 -17.10 7.54
C PRO A 209 -1.66 -18.14 8.57
N GLY A 210 -1.53 -19.42 8.23
CA GLY A 210 -2.06 -20.54 9.02
C GLY A 210 -3.15 -21.33 8.29
N ASP A 211 -3.84 -20.73 7.32
CA ASP A 211 -4.77 -21.45 6.45
C ASP A 211 -4.04 -22.33 5.42
N PRO A 212 -4.60 -23.50 5.05
CA PRO A 212 -4.04 -24.34 4.01
C PRO A 212 -3.90 -23.59 2.67
N GLY A 213 -2.69 -23.63 2.11
CA GLY A 213 -2.35 -22.99 0.83
C GLY A 213 -1.96 -21.51 0.93
N PHE A 214 -1.87 -20.92 2.12
CA PHE A 214 -1.38 -19.55 2.26
C PHE A 214 0.12 -19.42 1.94
N PRO A 215 0.55 -18.46 1.10
CA PRO A 215 1.95 -18.33 0.70
C PRO A 215 2.81 -17.73 1.82
N GLY A 216 3.40 -18.62 2.63
CA GLY A 216 4.32 -18.27 3.70
C GLY A 216 3.66 -17.45 4.81
N ARG A 217 4.25 -16.28 5.12
CA ARG A 217 3.73 -15.34 6.14
C ARG A 217 3.50 -13.93 5.60
N SER A 218 3.69 -13.74 4.30
CA SER A 218 3.68 -12.45 3.62
C SER A 218 2.59 -12.35 2.57
N GLY A 219 1.94 -13.43 2.15
CA GLY A 219 0.94 -13.31 1.08
C GLY A 219 1.55 -13.13 -0.33
N ILE A 220 2.88 -13.11 -0.43
CA ILE A 220 3.67 -13.03 -1.67
C ILE A 220 4.79 -14.07 -1.58
N ASN A 221 5.09 -14.73 -2.69
CA ASN A 221 6.17 -15.71 -2.78
C ASN A 221 7.55 -15.05 -2.79
N ASP A 222 8.52 -15.68 -2.13
CA ASP A 222 9.93 -15.29 -2.21
C ASP A 222 10.43 -15.40 -3.65
N GLN A 223 11.25 -14.44 -4.09
CA GLN A 223 11.88 -14.46 -5.41
C GLN A 223 13.40 -14.43 -5.27
N TYR A 224 14.00 -15.61 -5.22
CA TYR A 224 15.44 -15.75 -5.01
C TYR A 224 16.28 -15.36 -6.24
N TRP A 225 15.71 -15.40 -7.44
CA TRP A 225 16.45 -15.22 -8.70
C TRP A 225 16.48 -13.78 -9.21
N HIS A 226 16.72 -12.84 -8.32
CA HIS A 226 16.82 -11.42 -8.65
C HIS A 226 18.27 -11.02 -8.93
N PHE A 227 18.65 -11.13 -10.20
CA PHE A 227 19.95 -10.67 -10.67
C PHE A 227 19.86 -9.31 -11.37
N THR A 228 20.80 -8.43 -11.07
CA THR A 228 20.88 -7.06 -11.59
C THR A 228 22.23 -6.87 -12.32
N PRO A 229 22.31 -7.27 -13.60
CA PRO A 229 23.51 -7.08 -14.39
C PRO A 229 23.74 -5.61 -14.73
N ARG A 230 25.01 -5.23 -14.81
CA ARG A 230 25.48 -3.92 -15.24
C ARG A 230 26.65 -4.10 -16.19
N VAL A 231 26.61 -3.40 -17.32
CA VAL A 231 27.68 -3.42 -18.31
C VAL A 231 28.00 -2.00 -18.71
N GLY A 232 29.28 -1.67 -18.80
CA GLY A 232 29.76 -0.36 -19.22
C GLY A 232 31.03 -0.48 -20.03
N PHE A 233 31.21 0.46 -20.95
CA PHE A 233 32.41 0.59 -21.78
C PHE A 233 32.88 2.03 -21.78
N ALA A 234 34.19 2.21 -21.71
CA ALA A 234 34.85 3.49 -21.91
C ALA A 234 35.97 3.30 -22.93
N TRP A 235 35.94 4.08 -24.01
CA TRP A 235 36.87 3.97 -25.13
C TRP A 235 37.50 5.32 -25.45
N ASP A 236 38.83 5.35 -25.48
CA ASP A 236 39.60 6.42 -26.10
C ASP A 236 39.80 6.11 -27.60
N VAL A 237 39.09 6.88 -28.44
CA VAL A 237 38.93 6.63 -29.88
C VAL A 237 40.23 6.77 -30.66
N LYS A 238 41.21 7.56 -30.18
CA LYS A 238 42.53 7.69 -30.81
C LYS A 238 43.71 7.33 -29.90
N GLY A 239 43.50 7.25 -28.59
CA GLY A 239 44.58 7.01 -27.62
C GLY A 239 45.30 8.31 -27.22
N ASP A 240 44.78 9.45 -27.66
CA ASP A 240 45.33 10.78 -27.41
C ASP A 240 44.56 11.51 -26.29
N GLY A 241 43.58 10.86 -25.67
CA GLY A 241 42.72 11.44 -24.65
C GLY A 241 41.73 12.49 -25.17
N LYS A 242 41.70 12.78 -26.47
CA LYS A 242 40.91 13.90 -27.04
C LYS A 242 39.51 13.51 -27.44
N THR A 243 39.23 12.22 -27.59
CA THR A 243 37.86 11.75 -27.90
C THR A 243 37.55 10.52 -27.08
N SER A 244 36.59 10.64 -26.17
CA SER A 244 36.11 9.54 -25.34
C SER A 244 34.67 9.20 -25.68
N VAL A 245 34.39 7.91 -25.77
CA VAL A 245 33.04 7.37 -25.90
C VAL A 245 32.78 6.51 -24.67
N ARG A 246 31.66 6.75 -23.99
CA ARG A 246 31.20 5.90 -22.89
C ARG A 246 29.78 5.44 -23.16
N ALA A 247 29.53 4.16 -22.95
CA ALA A 247 28.21 3.58 -23.04
C ALA A 247 27.98 2.66 -21.86
N SER A 248 26.77 2.60 -21.35
CA SER A 248 26.42 1.59 -20.34
C SER A 248 24.97 1.17 -20.41
N TYR A 249 24.71 0.01 -19.80
CA TYR A 249 23.41 -0.58 -19.64
C TYR A 249 23.31 -1.21 -18.25
N SER A 250 22.16 -1.06 -17.60
CA SER A 250 21.85 -1.72 -16.34
C SER A 250 20.41 -2.19 -16.29
N TYR A 251 20.19 -3.27 -15.55
CA TYR A 251 18.88 -3.77 -15.17
C TYR A 251 18.82 -3.87 -13.65
N GLY A 252 17.71 -3.41 -13.06
CA GLY A 252 17.50 -3.39 -11.61
C GLY A 252 16.06 -3.66 -11.22
N TYR A 253 15.86 -4.12 -9.99
CA TYR A 253 14.54 -4.25 -9.37
C TYR A 253 14.25 -3.04 -8.47
N VAL A 254 12.97 -2.70 -8.33
CA VAL A 254 12.50 -1.70 -7.38
C VAL A 254 11.95 -2.40 -6.16
N PHE A 255 12.44 -2.02 -4.99
CA PHE A 255 11.89 -2.49 -3.72
C PHE A 255 10.69 -1.65 -3.30
N MET A 256 9.77 -2.32 -2.65
CA MET A 256 8.54 -1.74 -2.19
C MET A 256 8.73 -1.04 -0.85
N THR A 257 8.14 0.14 -0.72
CA THR A 257 8.14 0.93 0.51
C THR A 257 7.31 0.26 1.60
N GLY A 258 7.66 0.47 2.88
CA GLY A 258 6.93 -0.10 4.02
C GLY A 258 5.44 0.24 4.06
N ILE A 259 5.07 1.42 3.55
CA ILE A 259 3.68 1.90 3.50
C ILE A 259 2.74 1.05 2.64
N TRP A 260 3.27 0.24 1.70
CA TRP A 260 2.42 -0.52 0.77
C TRP A 260 1.42 -1.44 1.47
N ARG A 261 1.78 -1.95 2.66
CA ARG A 261 0.95 -2.89 3.43
C ARG A 261 0.22 -2.23 4.60
N GLU A 262 0.37 -0.91 4.75
CA GLU A 262 -0.32 -0.14 5.80
C GLU A 262 -1.84 -0.30 5.63
N ASP A 263 -2.36 -0.11 4.42
CA ASP A 263 -3.80 -0.09 4.20
C ASP A 263 -4.43 -1.47 4.37
N THR A 264 -3.68 -2.55 4.14
CA THR A 264 -4.10 -3.92 4.49
C THR A 264 -4.32 -4.05 6.00
N SER A 265 -3.46 -3.41 6.82
CA SER A 265 -3.64 -3.37 8.28
C SER A 265 -4.79 -2.46 8.72
N GLY A 266 -5.18 -1.48 7.90
CA GLY A 266 -6.39 -0.68 8.10
C GLY A 266 -7.68 -1.38 7.65
N SER A 267 -7.57 -2.42 6.82
CA SER A 267 -8.70 -3.17 6.27
C SER A 267 -9.31 -4.15 7.30
N ASN A 268 -10.41 -4.81 6.93
CA ASN A 268 -10.98 -5.87 7.74
C ASN A 268 -10.01 -7.08 7.90
N PRO A 269 -9.94 -7.70 9.10
CA PRO A 269 -10.64 -7.35 10.33
C PRO A 269 -9.84 -6.39 11.24
N TRP A 270 -8.65 -5.92 10.88
CA TRP A 270 -7.79 -5.18 11.81
C TRP A 270 -8.25 -3.74 12.06
N GLY A 271 -8.28 -2.91 11.02
CA GLY A 271 -8.79 -1.54 11.12
C GLY A 271 -10.27 -1.43 10.78
N GLY A 272 -10.85 -2.45 10.13
CA GLY A 272 -12.29 -2.51 9.84
C GLY A 272 -12.83 -1.35 9.01
N ARG A 273 -11.97 -0.67 8.24
CA ARG A 273 -12.34 0.51 7.44
C ARG A 273 -13.59 0.24 6.60
N THR A 274 -14.60 1.08 6.76
CA THR A 274 -15.91 0.90 6.12
C THR A 274 -16.41 2.25 5.60
N THR A 275 -16.98 2.23 4.40
CA THR A 275 -17.67 3.40 3.84
C THR A 275 -19.17 3.18 3.94
N VAL A 276 -19.86 4.05 4.67
CA VAL A 276 -21.32 4.15 4.65
C VAL A 276 -21.70 5.21 3.62
N THR A 277 -22.49 4.83 2.62
CA THR A 277 -22.92 5.74 1.55
C THR A 277 -24.36 6.16 1.80
N LEU A 278 -24.61 7.48 1.78
CA LEU A 278 -25.92 8.09 1.99
C LEU A 278 -26.66 7.53 3.22
N PRO A 279 -26.07 7.60 4.44
CA PRO A 279 -26.74 7.09 5.63
C PRO A 279 -28.06 7.85 5.86
N GLY A 280 -29.15 7.13 6.04
CA GLY A 280 -30.47 7.72 6.28
C GLY A 280 -30.56 8.45 7.61
N GLY A 281 -29.64 8.17 8.56
CA GLY A 281 -29.49 8.91 9.81
C GLY A 281 -28.74 10.23 9.67
N GLY A 282 -28.25 10.55 8.47
CA GLY A 282 -27.50 11.78 8.20
C GLY A 282 -26.26 11.90 9.08
N LEU A 283 -25.91 13.13 9.43
CA LEU A 283 -24.83 13.45 10.36
C LEU A 283 -25.18 13.11 11.82
N ASP A 284 -26.46 13.19 12.19
CA ASP A 284 -26.92 13.03 13.57
C ASP A 284 -26.86 11.58 14.05
N ALA A 285 -27.04 10.62 13.15
CA ALA A 285 -26.95 9.19 13.47
C ALA A 285 -26.39 8.35 12.31
N PRO A 286 -25.11 8.53 11.92
CA PRO A 286 -24.57 7.98 10.67
C PRO A 286 -24.64 6.46 10.54
N TRP A 287 -24.63 5.74 11.66
CA TRP A 287 -24.73 4.26 11.69
C TRP A 287 -26.11 3.74 12.10
N ARG A 288 -27.14 4.59 12.18
CA ARG A 288 -28.50 4.20 12.61
C ARG A 288 -29.02 3.03 11.79
N ASP A 289 -28.87 3.09 10.47
CA ASP A 289 -29.40 2.07 9.55
C ASP A 289 -28.63 0.75 9.63
N ASN A 290 -27.47 0.73 10.31
CA ASN A 290 -26.66 -0.45 10.61
C ASN A 290 -26.90 -1.01 12.03
N GLY A 291 -27.81 -0.41 12.81
CA GLY A 291 -28.07 -0.79 14.20
C GLY A 291 -27.03 -0.25 15.20
N GLY A 292 -26.13 0.65 14.77
CA GLY A 292 -25.06 1.21 15.58
C GLY A 292 -23.67 1.06 14.97
N SER A 293 -22.73 1.84 15.50
CA SER A 293 -21.32 1.75 15.12
C SER A 293 -20.78 0.34 15.43
N PRO A 294 -20.09 -0.32 14.48
CA PRO A 294 -19.45 -1.61 14.73
C PRO A 294 -18.20 -1.49 15.62
N PHE A 295 -17.76 -0.26 15.93
CA PHE A 295 -16.55 0.01 16.72
C PHE A 295 -16.88 0.38 18.18
N PRO A 296 -15.96 0.07 19.12
CA PRO A 296 -14.71 -0.65 18.92
C PRO A 296 -14.95 -2.17 18.99
N TYR A 297 -14.06 -2.94 18.41
CA TYR A 297 -14.00 -4.39 18.64
C TYR A 297 -12.54 -4.83 18.85
N VAL A 298 -12.40 -6.06 19.32
CA VAL A 298 -11.09 -6.70 19.51
C VAL A 298 -10.83 -7.63 18.33
N VAL A 299 -9.64 -7.54 17.76
CA VAL A 299 -9.21 -8.44 16.69
C VAL A 299 -8.75 -9.74 17.34
N ASP A 300 -9.58 -10.78 17.22
CA ASP A 300 -9.26 -12.17 17.57
C ASP A 300 -9.79 -13.13 16.49
N LYS A 301 -9.73 -14.45 16.73
CA LYS A 301 -10.21 -15.48 15.78
C LYS A 301 -11.70 -15.34 15.40
N ASN A 302 -12.48 -14.65 16.23
CA ASN A 302 -13.91 -14.37 16.09
C ASN A 302 -14.16 -12.87 15.82
N ALA A 303 -13.14 -12.10 15.42
CA ALA A 303 -13.29 -10.68 15.11
C ALA A 303 -14.48 -10.47 14.16
N PRO A 304 -15.33 -9.46 14.42
CA PRO A 304 -16.37 -9.11 13.47
C PRO A 304 -15.72 -8.57 12.18
N PHE A 305 -16.34 -8.88 11.05
CA PHE A 305 -16.03 -8.24 9.78
C PHE A 305 -17.10 -7.20 9.55
N THR A 306 -16.70 -5.93 9.46
CA THR A 306 -17.67 -4.86 9.24
C THR A 306 -18.40 -5.09 7.91
N PRO A 307 -19.75 -4.95 7.87
CA PRO A 307 -20.50 -5.11 6.64
C PRO A 307 -19.99 -4.16 5.55
N ARG A 308 -19.85 -4.65 4.32
CA ARG A 308 -19.29 -3.90 3.19
C ARG A 308 -17.91 -3.28 3.48
N GLY A 309 -17.13 -3.93 4.34
CA GLY A 309 -15.82 -3.42 4.70
C GLY A 309 -14.84 -3.41 3.53
N LEU A 310 -13.82 -2.58 3.69
CA LEU A 310 -12.75 -2.42 2.71
C LEU A 310 -11.73 -3.55 2.86
N PHE A 311 -11.30 -4.06 1.72
CA PHE A 311 -10.25 -5.04 1.60
C PHE A 311 -9.25 -4.64 0.50
N LEU A 312 -7.99 -4.99 0.73
CA LEU A 312 -6.90 -4.86 -0.22
C LEU A 312 -6.16 -6.18 -0.27
N THR A 313 -6.14 -6.77 -1.44
CA THR A 313 -5.51 -8.06 -1.68
C THR A 313 -4.35 -7.93 -2.65
N GLN A 314 -3.58 -9.00 -2.74
CA GLN A 314 -2.43 -9.09 -3.63
C GLN A 314 -2.35 -10.50 -4.19
N LYS A 315 -1.68 -10.64 -5.32
CA LYS A 315 -1.44 -11.97 -5.88
C LYS A 315 -0.13 -12.55 -5.31
N PRO A 316 -0.08 -13.85 -4.99
CA PRO A 316 1.14 -14.46 -4.49
C PRO A 316 2.32 -14.40 -5.48
N ASP A 317 2.03 -14.38 -6.77
CA ASP A 317 2.97 -14.44 -7.89
C ASP A 317 3.27 -13.07 -8.54
N MET A 318 3.10 -11.98 -7.79
CA MET A 318 3.39 -10.63 -8.27
C MET A 318 4.82 -10.47 -8.77
N LYS A 319 4.99 -10.06 -10.03
CA LYS A 319 6.30 -9.77 -10.62
C LYS A 319 6.86 -8.48 -10.03
N THR A 320 8.10 -8.49 -9.53
CA THR A 320 8.73 -7.28 -8.98
C THR A 320 8.96 -6.22 -10.07
N PRO A 321 8.64 -4.94 -9.82
CA PRO A 321 8.88 -3.87 -10.80
C PRO A 321 10.36 -3.79 -11.12
N ASN A 322 10.69 -3.56 -12.39
CA ASN A 322 12.07 -3.51 -12.84
C ASN A 322 12.32 -2.35 -13.78
N VAL A 323 13.57 -1.89 -13.78
CA VAL A 323 14.05 -0.72 -14.50
C VAL A 323 15.24 -1.10 -15.36
N TYR A 324 15.15 -0.74 -16.62
CA TYR A 324 16.22 -0.78 -17.61
C TYR A 324 16.74 0.63 -17.80
N SER A 325 18.05 0.82 -17.72
CA SER A 325 18.68 2.11 -17.97
C SER A 325 19.84 1.94 -18.94
N TRP A 326 19.96 2.83 -19.92
CA TRP A 326 21.08 2.85 -20.85
C TRP A 326 21.53 4.28 -21.13
N ASN A 327 22.82 4.46 -21.40
CA ASN A 327 23.33 5.74 -21.87
C ASN A 327 24.43 5.55 -22.91
N LEU A 328 24.62 6.61 -23.69
CA LEU A 328 25.73 6.82 -24.60
C LEU A 328 26.19 8.26 -24.45
N SER A 329 27.48 8.47 -24.21
CA SER A 329 28.09 9.79 -24.16
C SER A 329 29.34 9.83 -25.02
N ILE A 330 29.52 10.96 -25.70
CA ILE A 330 30.71 11.26 -26.49
C ILE A 330 31.23 12.61 -26.01
N GLN A 331 32.51 12.65 -25.68
CA GLN A 331 33.21 13.88 -25.34
C GLN A 331 34.40 14.05 -26.26
N ARG A 332 34.57 15.26 -26.79
CA ARG A 332 35.69 15.59 -27.68
C ARG A 332 36.29 16.95 -27.35
N GLN A 333 37.61 16.97 -27.18
CA GLN A 333 38.38 18.20 -27.20
C GLN A 333 38.46 18.74 -28.63
N ILE A 334 38.16 20.03 -28.80
CA ILE A 334 38.22 20.76 -30.07
C ILE A 334 39.27 21.85 -29.92
N GLY A 335 40.22 21.91 -30.86
CA GLY A 335 41.38 22.81 -30.74
C GLY A 335 42.18 22.51 -29.47
N SER A 336 42.69 23.56 -28.83
CA SER A 336 43.49 23.44 -27.61
C SER A 336 42.65 23.52 -26.33
N ASN A 337 41.50 24.22 -26.34
CA ASN A 337 40.82 24.65 -25.10
C ASN A 337 39.31 24.38 -25.07
N TRP A 338 38.70 23.89 -26.15
CA TRP A 338 37.26 23.66 -26.21
C TRP A 338 36.93 22.20 -25.94
N LEU A 339 35.82 21.94 -25.26
CA LEU A 339 35.26 20.61 -25.02
C LEU A 339 33.81 20.61 -25.51
N ALA A 340 33.50 19.71 -26.44
CA ALA A 340 32.12 19.40 -26.80
C ALA A 340 31.71 18.07 -26.18
N SER A 341 30.50 18.01 -25.63
CA SER A 341 29.92 16.79 -25.09
C SER A 341 28.49 16.61 -25.60
N ALA A 342 28.15 15.37 -25.92
CA ALA A 342 26.79 14.97 -26.25
C ALA A 342 26.48 13.67 -25.50
N SER A 343 25.31 13.62 -24.87
CA SER A 343 24.87 12.48 -24.08
C SER A 343 23.42 12.16 -24.38
N TYR A 344 23.14 10.87 -24.50
CA TYR A 344 21.79 10.32 -24.56
C TYR A 344 21.60 9.36 -23.38
N ILE A 345 20.47 9.49 -22.69
CA ILE A 345 20.10 8.66 -21.55
C ILE A 345 18.67 8.17 -21.80
N GLY A 346 18.45 6.87 -21.67
CA GLY A 346 17.14 6.24 -21.78
C GLY A 346 16.84 5.37 -20.57
N THR A 347 15.57 5.34 -20.18
CA THR A 347 15.05 4.48 -19.12
C THR A 347 13.74 3.84 -19.54
N ARG A 348 13.50 2.61 -19.07
CA ARG A 348 12.22 1.91 -19.24
C ARG A 348 11.90 1.15 -17.97
N THR A 349 10.68 1.34 -17.47
CA THR A 349 10.18 0.61 -16.29
C THR A 349 9.09 -0.36 -16.72
N LEU A 350 9.18 -1.62 -16.28
CA LEU A 350 8.18 -2.67 -16.54
C LEU A 350 7.70 -3.28 -15.23
N HIS A 351 6.57 -3.99 -15.31
CA HIS A 351 5.92 -4.66 -14.18
C HIS A 351 5.63 -3.71 -13.00
N VAL A 352 5.31 -2.45 -13.30
CA VAL A 352 4.85 -1.49 -12.29
C VAL A 352 3.59 -2.06 -11.64
N TRP A 353 3.59 -2.08 -10.31
CA TRP A 353 2.42 -2.52 -9.57
C TRP A 353 1.32 -1.49 -9.71
N GLY A 354 0.14 -1.97 -10.04
CA GLY A 354 -1.08 -1.18 -10.07
C GLY A 354 -2.15 -1.89 -9.24
N GLN A 355 -3.17 -1.13 -8.90
CA GLN A 355 -4.36 -1.62 -8.23
C GLN A 355 -5.52 -1.61 -9.22
N TYR A 356 -6.38 -2.61 -9.15
CA TYR A 356 -7.60 -2.68 -9.96
C TYR A 356 -8.74 -3.22 -9.09
N PRO A 357 -9.99 -2.79 -9.31
CA PRO A 357 -11.10 -3.26 -8.49
C PRO A 357 -11.40 -4.73 -8.79
N VAL A 358 -11.21 -5.60 -7.81
CA VAL A 358 -11.60 -7.03 -7.87
C VAL A 358 -13.10 -7.18 -7.60
N ASN A 359 -13.69 -6.30 -6.77
CA ASN A 359 -15.12 -6.27 -6.48
C ASN A 359 -15.79 -4.95 -6.92
N PRO A 360 -15.82 -4.62 -8.22
CA PRO A 360 -16.46 -3.41 -8.72
C PRO A 360 -17.99 -3.50 -8.63
N ALA A 361 -18.66 -2.36 -8.56
CA ALA A 361 -20.11 -2.31 -8.76
C ALA A 361 -20.43 -2.45 -10.27
N VAL A 362 -21.36 -3.34 -10.60
CA VAL A 362 -21.79 -3.60 -11.97
C VAL A 362 -22.92 -2.64 -12.33
N PHE A 363 -22.83 -1.97 -13.48
CA PHE A 363 -23.94 -1.18 -14.01
C PHE A 363 -24.98 -2.12 -14.64
N LEU A 364 -26.19 -2.12 -14.09
CA LEU A 364 -27.29 -3.02 -14.47
C LEU A 364 -28.44 -2.29 -15.19
N GLY A 365 -28.20 -1.06 -15.65
CA GLY A 365 -29.24 -0.23 -16.27
C GLY A 365 -30.09 0.55 -15.26
N PHE A 366 -31.12 1.24 -15.77
CA PHE A 366 -32.02 2.08 -14.98
C PHE A 366 -33.41 1.48 -14.77
N ASP A 367 -33.72 0.39 -15.45
CA ASP A 367 -34.99 -0.31 -15.26
C ASP A 367 -35.10 -0.89 -13.84
N PRO A 368 -36.32 -1.16 -13.33
CA PRO A 368 -36.49 -1.83 -12.06
C PRO A 368 -35.81 -3.20 -12.04
N CYS A 369 -35.24 -3.58 -10.90
CA CYS A 369 -34.61 -4.88 -10.74
C CYS A 369 -34.75 -5.41 -9.31
N MET A 370 -34.41 -6.69 -9.13
CA MET A 370 -34.35 -7.35 -7.83
C MET A 370 -32.91 -7.77 -7.54
N LEU A 371 -32.35 -7.31 -6.43
CA LEU A 371 -31.01 -7.67 -5.96
C LEU A 371 -31.15 -8.30 -4.57
N ASP A 372 -30.72 -9.55 -4.42
CA ASP A 372 -30.81 -10.32 -3.16
C ASP A 372 -32.20 -10.25 -2.50
N GLY A 373 -33.27 -10.38 -3.31
CA GLY A 373 -34.66 -10.31 -2.84
C GLY A 373 -35.21 -8.91 -2.55
N VAL A 374 -34.39 -7.85 -2.70
CA VAL A 374 -34.82 -6.46 -2.53
C VAL A 374 -35.15 -5.84 -3.90
N GLN A 375 -36.35 -5.27 -4.03
CA GLN A 375 -36.78 -4.57 -5.23
C GLN A 375 -36.27 -3.13 -5.26
N TYR A 376 -35.67 -2.73 -6.37
CA TYR A 376 -35.22 -1.37 -6.63
C TYR A 376 -35.99 -0.78 -7.81
N VAL A 377 -36.49 0.44 -7.65
CA VAL A 377 -37.17 1.20 -8.72
C VAL A 377 -36.21 1.52 -9.87
N THR A 378 -34.95 1.80 -9.54
CA THR A 378 -33.87 2.03 -10.51
C THR A 378 -32.72 1.10 -10.16
N CYS A 379 -32.34 0.22 -11.09
CA CYS A 379 -31.35 -0.80 -10.76
C CYS A 379 -29.98 -0.20 -10.45
N SER A 380 -29.55 0.86 -11.13
CA SER A 380 -28.23 1.47 -10.92
C SER A 380 -28.30 2.87 -10.34
N VAL A 381 -28.19 2.99 -9.02
CA VAL A 381 -28.07 4.27 -8.30
C VAL A 381 -26.91 4.23 -7.29
N PRO A 382 -26.37 5.39 -6.85
CA PRO A 382 -25.32 5.41 -5.84
C PRO A 382 -25.70 4.67 -4.54
N ALA A 383 -26.95 4.79 -4.10
CA ALA A 383 -27.44 4.17 -2.86
C ALA A 383 -27.39 2.64 -2.83
N ASN A 384 -27.39 1.97 -4.00
CA ASN A 384 -27.34 0.51 -4.09
C ASN A 384 -26.01 -0.03 -4.68
N THR A 385 -24.96 0.79 -4.66
CA THR A 385 -23.63 0.44 -5.19
C THR A 385 -23.12 -0.90 -4.67
N ASP A 386 -23.21 -1.16 -3.36
CA ASP A 386 -22.68 -2.39 -2.77
C ASP A 386 -23.55 -3.63 -3.05
N ALA A 387 -24.86 -3.46 -3.24
CA ALA A 387 -25.75 -4.55 -3.64
C ALA A 387 -25.43 -5.05 -5.06
N ARG A 388 -24.86 -4.18 -5.90
CA ARG A 388 -24.47 -4.48 -7.28
C ARG A 388 -23.01 -4.87 -7.44
N ARG A 389 -22.26 -5.01 -6.35
CA ARG A 389 -20.87 -5.45 -6.43
C ARG A 389 -20.79 -6.87 -6.99
N LEU A 390 -19.78 -7.13 -7.81
CA LEU A 390 -19.60 -8.43 -8.48
C LEU A 390 -19.75 -9.61 -7.51
N LEU A 391 -19.05 -9.58 -6.38
CA LEU A 391 -19.10 -10.64 -5.38
C LEU A 391 -20.46 -10.71 -4.66
N SER A 392 -21.15 -9.57 -4.48
CA SER A 392 -22.53 -9.54 -3.94
C SER A 392 -23.51 -10.22 -4.89
N LEU A 393 -23.31 -10.10 -6.20
CA LEU A 393 -24.16 -10.74 -7.21
C LEU A 393 -23.88 -12.23 -7.35
N GLU A 394 -22.61 -12.64 -7.26
CA GLU A 394 -22.19 -14.04 -7.41
C GLU A 394 -22.55 -14.89 -6.20
N ARG A 395 -22.39 -14.35 -4.98
CA ARG A 395 -22.66 -15.07 -3.74
C ARG A 395 -23.12 -14.11 -2.62
N PRO A 396 -24.42 -13.73 -2.62
CA PRO A 396 -24.94 -12.66 -1.76
C PRO A 396 -24.59 -12.77 -0.27
N ARG A 397 -24.70 -13.99 0.29
CA ARG A 397 -24.40 -14.27 1.70
C ARG A 397 -23.00 -13.81 2.13
N ASP A 398 -21.99 -14.03 1.29
CA ASP A 398 -20.60 -13.71 1.60
C ASP A 398 -20.20 -12.34 1.02
N GLY A 399 -20.67 -12.04 -0.19
CA GLY A 399 -20.41 -10.77 -0.87
C GLY A 399 -20.97 -9.55 -0.14
N ALA A 400 -22.06 -9.67 0.62
CA ALA A 400 -22.61 -8.57 1.42
C ALA A 400 -21.63 -8.02 2.48
N ASN A 401 -20.65 -8.84 2.92
CA ASN A 401 -19.61 -8.43 3.85
C ASN A 401 -18.36 -7.89 3.15
N ILE A 402 -18.30 -7.94 1.82
CA ILE A 402 -17.16 -7.51 1.00
C ILE A 402 -17.56 -6.25 0.24
N GLY A 403 -17.07 -5.10 0.70
CA GLY A 403 -17.25 -3.83 0.01
C GLY A 403 -16.24 -3.68 -1.12
N HIS A 404 -15.50 -2.58 -1.10
CA HIS A 404 -14.39 -2.39 -2.02
C HIS A 404 -13.30 -3.44 -1.73
N LEU A 405 -13.01 -4.27 -2.73
CA LEU A 405 -11.86 -5.18 -2.78
C LEU A 405 -11.06 -4.84 -4.02
N ALA A 406 -9.76 -4.65 -3.85
CA ALA A 406 -8.83 -4.33 -4.92
C ALA A 406 -7.46 -4.98 -4.75
#